data_AF-A0A521JXI2-F1
#
_entry.id   AF-A0A521JXI2-F1
#
_cell.length_a   1.000
_cell.length_b   1.000
_cell.length_c   1.000
_cell.angle_alpha   90.00
_cell.angle_beta   90.00
_cell.angle_gamma   90.00
#
_symmetry.space_group_name_H-M   'P 1'
#
loop_
_entity.id
_entity.type
_entity.pdbx_description
1 polymer ?
#
loop_
_entity_poly.entity_id
_entity_poly.type
_entity_poly.pdbx_seq_one_letter_code
_entity_poly.pdbx_strand_id
1 'polypeptide(L)'
;MRQMLFATFLIPGTSQHLELVHPYDRFDRCGVTGVRAFLYAPDGRDLATTNLPLDDTVVDLGTVLPVWDDSAMVLTEVTYDLKGKRHPYEYGFLYQPGPGASPIHYPLDVALGLTDAITYQPNYGYFPLGPLPPWLGIRLFLGNVSEHAVIEPEVRVVTTKEVRRFVVSLPPLAHRVVDLPDDPGNDPLRYLTIRGDAKPVCYVAGLDRRTGTLTFLEHLMQTFKPSEETGELGEPAGAGSGAPGCVM
;
A
#
# COMPACT_ATOMS: atom_id res chain seq x y z
N MET A 1 19.69 -15.52 8.46
CA MET A 1 18.35 -16.12 8.63
C MET A 1 17.37 -15.01 8.27
N ARG A 2 16.49 -15.21 7.26
CA ARG A 2 15.83 -14.14 6.48
C ARG A 2 14.38 -13.92 7.00
N GLN A 3 13.98 -12.69 7.30
CA GLN A 3 12.61 -12.16 7.46
C GLN A 3 12.58 -10.83 6.70
N MET A 4 11.46 -10.51 6.06
CA MET A 4 11.48 -9.74 4.81
C MET A 4 10.61 -8.48 4.90
N LEU A 5 11.26 -7.33 4.77
CA LEU A 5 10.70 -6.11 4.24
C LEU A 5 10.95 -6.10 2.74
N PHE A 6 9.95 -5.66 2.01
CA PHE A 6 10.05 -5.49 0.59
C PHE A 6 10.11 -4.00 0.26
N ALA A 7 11.08 -3.62 -0.56
CA ALA A 7 11.07 -2.36 -1.26
C ALA A 7 11.03 -2.63 -2.75
N THR A 8 10.22 -1.87 -3.49
CA THR A 8 10.31 -1.91 -4.95
C THR A 8 11.14 -0.75 -5.45
N PHE A 9 11.82 -0.92 -6.57
CA PHE A 9 12.41 0.20 -7.28
C PHE A 9 12.39 -0.11 -8.78
N LEU A 10 12.24 0.94 -9.58
CA LEU A 10 12.34 0.83 -11.02
C LEU A 10 13.56 1.62 -11.47
N ILE A 11 14.45 1.02 -12.26
CA ILE A 11 15.54 1.78 -12.87
C ILE A 11 15.02 2.30 -14.22
N PRO A 12 15.20 3.60 -14.56
CA PRO A 12 14.78 4.12 -15.84
C PRO A 12 15.28 3.26 -17.01
N GLY A 13 14.36 2.80 -17.86
CA GLY A 13 14.67 1.93 -19.00
C GLY A 13 14.80 0.44 -18.68
N THR A 14 14.47 -0.01 -17.47
CA THR A 14 14.51 -1.43 -17.07
C THR A 14 13.18 -1.91 -16.48
N SER A 15 13.17 -3.18 -16.06
CA SER A 15 12.15 -3.82 -15.22
C SER A 15 12.16 -3.32 -13.78
N GLN A 16 11.03 -3.55 -13.09
CA GLN A 16 10.87 -3.27 -11.66
C GLN A 16 11.57 -4.36 -10.85
N HIS A 17 12.25 -3.94 -9.79
CA HIS A 17 12.97 -4.82 -8.88
C HIS A 17 12.28 -4.83 -7.52
N LEU A 18 12.48 -5.93 -6.80
CA LEU A 18 11.99 -6.15 -5.45
C LEU A 18 13.19 -6.49 -4.55
N GLU A 19 13.49 -5.62 -3.61
CA GLU A 19 14.52 -5.84 -2.60
C GLU A 19 13.93 -6.57 -1.39
N LEU A 20 14.62 -7.61 -0.92
CA LEU A 20 14.27 -8.44 0.23
C LEU A 20 15.17 -8.05 1.42
N VAL A 21 14.73 -7.11 2.26
CA VAL A 21 15.52 -6.47 3.34
C VAL A 21 15.13 -6.97 4.74
N HIS A 22 16.05 -6.96 5.71
CA HIS A 22 15.80 -7.36 7.11
C HIS A 22 16.14 -6.22 8.12
N PRO A 23 15.21 -5.72 8.95
CA PRO A 23 15.46 -4.57 9.83
C PRO A 23 16.03 -4.89 11.22
N TYR A 24 16.00 -6.15 11.68
CA TYR A 24 16.44 -6.52 13.04
C TYR A 24 17.34 -7.76 13.11
N ASP A 25 18.49 -7.66 13.79
CA ASP A 25 19.42 -8.78 13.97
C ASP A 25 18.97 -9.87 14.95
N ARG A 26 17.79 -9.74 15.61
CA ARG A 26 17.45 -10.51 16.83
C ARG A 26 16.19 -11.40 16.78
N PHE A 27 15.70 -11.76 15.59
CA PHE A 27 14.56 -12.69 15.43
C PHE A 27 15.01 -14.15 15.20
N ASP A 28 15.99 -14.59 15.98
CA ASP A 28 16.85 -15.77 15.80
C ASP A 28 16.16 -17.15 15.70
N ARG A 29 14.83 -17.23 15.68
CA ARG A 29 14.05 -18.48 15.80
C ARG A 29 13.03 -18.71 14.68
N CYS A 30 12.99 -17.86 13.65
CA CYS A 30 12.00 -17.94 12.58
C CYS A 30 12.64 -17.52 11.25
N GLY A 31 12.78 -18.45 10.32
CA GLY A 31 13.30 -18.19 8.97
C GLY A 31 12.20 -18.19 7.92
N VAL A 32 12.34 -17.36 6.88
CA VAL A 32 11.53 -17.45 5.67
C VAL A 32 11.86 -18.74 4.91
N THR A 33 10.82 -19.50 4.58
CA THR A 33 10.91 -20.75 3.81
C THR A 33 10.38 -20.61 2.39
N GLY A 34 9.68 -19.51 2.08
CA GLY A 34 9.21 -19.24 0.72
C GLY A 34 8.62 -17.85 0.58
N VAL A 35 8.72 -17.31 -0.63
CA VAL A 35 7.99 -16.11 -1.06
C VAL A 35 7.32 -16.42 -2.38
N ARG A 36 6.03 -16.14 -2.45
CA ARG A 36 5.22 -16.26 -3.66
C ARG A 36 4.76 -14.88 -4.08
N ALA A 37 4.79 -14.60 -5.37
CA ALA A 37 4.23 -13.39 -5.95
C ALA A 37 3.04 -13.78 -6.84
N PHE A 38 1.96 -13.03 -6.72
CA PHE A 38 0.73 -13.15 -7.48
C PHE A 38 0.51 -11.85 -8.22
N LEU A 39 0.13 -11.93 -9.49
CA LEU A 39 -0.07 -10.78 -10.36
C LEU A 39 -1.55 -10.71 -10.75
N TYR A 40 -2.19 -9.57 -10.49
CA TYR A 40 -3.60 -9.33 -10.77
C TYR A 40 -3.79 -8.16 -11.72
N ALA A 41 -4.71 -8.33 -12.66
CA ALA A 41 -5.16 -7.27 -13.55
C ALA A 41 -6.01 -6.22 -12.79
N PRO A 42 -6.28 -5.04 -13.38
CA PRO A 42 -7.12 -4.01 -12.76
C PRO A 42 -8.54 -4.44 -12.36
N ASP A 43 -9.06 -5.51 -12.96
CA ASP A 43 -10.35 -6.10 -12.65
C ASP A 43 -10.30 -7.23 -11.60
N GLY A 44 -9.11 -7.56 -11.09
CA GLY A 44 -8.86 -8.62 -10.10
C GLY A 44 -8.64 -10.00 -10.69
N ARG A 45 -8.60 -10.13 -12.02
CA ARG A 45 -8.28 -11.40 -12.68
C ARG A 45 -6.81 -11.77 -12.46
N ASP A 46 -6.56 -13.00 -12.05
CA ASP A 46 -5.21 -13.58 -11.96
C ASP A 46 -4.54 -13.60 -13.34
N LEU A 47 -3.32 -13.09 -13.39
CA LEU A 47 -2.44 -13.07 -14.56
C LEU A 47 -1.31 -14.07 -14.44
N ALA A 48 -0.74 -14.22 -13.24
CA ALA A 48 0.40 -15.10 -12.99
C ALA A 48 0.66 -15.33 -11.50
N THR A 49 1.27 -16.48 -11.21
CA THR A 49 1.84 -16.78 -9.89
C THR A 49 3.26 -17.31 -10.07
N THR A 50 4.20 -16.87 -9.24
CA THR A 50 5.59 -17.31 -9.27
C THR A 50 6.20 -17.39 -7.87
N ASN A 51 7.23 -18.22 -7.70
CA ASN A 51 8.05 -18.23 -6.48
C ASN A 51 9.22 -17.28 -6.68
N LEU A 52 9.48 -16.41 -5.69
CA LEU A 52 10.64 -15.54 -5.73
C LEU A 52 11.87 -16.26 -5.15
N PRO A 53 13.04 -16.17 -5.79
CA PRO A 53 14.25 -16.80 -5.30
C PRO A 53 14.65 -16.18 -3.96
N LEU A 54 14.82 -17.02 -2.94
CA LEU A 54 15.22 -16.53 -1.62
C LEU A 54 16.70 -16.17 -1.54
N ASP A 55 17.52 -16.71 -2.44
CA ASP A 55 18.97 -16.53 -2.43
C ASP A 55 19.43 -15.16 -2.90
N ASP A 56 18.58 -14.48 -3.66
CA ASP A 56 18.80 -13.12 -4.12
C ASP A 56 18.21 -12.12 -3.13
N THR A 57 18.99 -11.08 -2.81
CA THR A 57 18.48 -9.94 -2.03
C THR A 57 17.68 -8.96 -2.89
N VAL A 58 17.83 -9.03 -4.21
CA VAL A 58 17.15 -8.19 -5.19
C VAL A 58 16.65 -9.08 -6.30
N VAL A 59 15.34 -9.09 -6.53
CA VAL A 59 14.69 -9.88 -7.58
C VAL A 59 14.25 -8.95 -8.69
N ASP A 60 14.68 -9.23 -9.92
CA ASP A 60 14.16 -8.57 -11.12
C ASP A 60 12.78 -9.15 -11.47
N LEU A 61 11.72 -8.40 -11.21
CA LEU A 61 10.34 -8.85 -11.45
C LEU A 61 10.07 -9.06 -12.94
N GLY A 62 10.74 -8.35 -13.84
CA GLY A 62 10.57 -8.53 -15.28
C GLY A 62 11.11 -9.86 -15.81
N THR A 63 11.93 -10.57 -15.03
CA THR A 63 12.43 -11.91 -15.38
C THR A 63 11.55 -13.04 -14.85
N VAL A 64 10.71 -12.75 -13.85
CA VAL A 64 9.89 -13.76 -13.14
C VAL A 64 8.39 -13.59 -13.33
N LEU A 65 7.93 -12.38 -13.65
CA LEU A 65 6.55 -12.06 -13.98
C LEU A 65 6.40 -11.88 -15.49
N PRO A 66 5.22 -12.20 -16.07
CA PRO A 66 4.98 -11.97 -17.47
C PRO A 66 5.05 -10.48 -17.82
N VAL A 67 5.40 -10.20 -19.07
CA VAL A 67 5.24 -8.86 -19.64
C VAL A 67 3.75 -8.54 -19.72
N TRP A 68 3.39 -7.35 -19.29
CA TRP A 68 2.02 -6.84 -19.30
C TRP A 68 2.06 -5.41 -19.84
N ASP A 69 1.02 -4.96 -20.53
CA ASP A 69 1.03 -3.64 -21.18
C ASP A 69 0.37 -2.54 -20.34
N ASP A 70 -0.29 -2.92 -19.25
CA ASP A 70 -0.98 -2.03 -18.32
C ASP A 70 -0.35 -2.13 -16.92
N SER A 71 -0.86 -1.34 -15.99
CA SER A 71 -0.65 -1.50 -14.56
C SER A 71 -1.26 -2.82 -14.05
N ALA A 72 -0.56 -3.50 -13.15
CA ALA A 72 -1.04 -4.69 -12.47
C ALA A 72 -0.77 -4.58 -10.97
N MET A 73 -1.54 -5.26 -10.13
CA MET A 73 -1.24 -5.38 -8.70
C MET A 73 -0.42 -6.63 -8.47
N VAL A 74 0.67 -6.51 -7.72
CA VAL A 74 1.42 -7.67 -7.20
C VAL A 74 1.12 -7.81 -5.72
N LEU A 75 0.69 -9.00 -5.32
CA LEU A 75 0.64 -9.42 -3.92
C LEU A 75 1.76 -10.43 -3.68
N THR A 76 2.47 -10.31 -2.56
CA THR A 76 3.48 -11.29 -2.16
C THR A 76 3.10 -11.97 -0.86
N GLU A 77 3.05 -13.30 -0.88
CA GLU A 77 2.86 -14.16 0.29
C GLU A 77 4.23 -14.61 0.83
N VAL A 78 4.50 -14.31 2.10
CA VAL A 78 5.72 -14.77 2.78
C VAL A 78 5.38 -15.92 3.73
N THR A 79 6.05 -17.07 3.54
CA THR A 79 5.96 -18.21 4.44
C THR A 79 7.15 -18.27 5.38
N TYR A 80 6.88 -18.47 6.67
CA TYR A 80 7.87 -18.60 7.72
C TYR A 80 7.88 -20.00 8.33
N ASP A 81 9.05 -20.50 8.75
CA ASP A 81 9.20 -21.70 9.59
C ASP A 81 8.81 -21.38 11.04
N LEU A 82 7.51 -21.21 11.26
CA LEU A 82 6.91 -21.02 12.57
C LEU A 82 6.09 -22.25 12.93
N LYS A 83 6.60 -23.07 13.86
CA LYS A 83 5.87 -24.24 14.38
C LYS A 83 4.50 -23.81 14.94
N GLY A 84 3.43 -24.37 14.37
CA GLY A 84 2.05 -24.18 14.84
C GLY A 84 1.40 -22.84 14.47
N LYS A 85 2.06 -21.98 13.68
CA LYS A 85 1.49 -20.71 13.19
C LYS A 85 1.81 -20.55 11.70
N ARG A 86 0.87 -20.92 10.83
CA ARG A 86 0.94 -20.59 9.40
C ARG A 86 0.17 -19.29 9.19
N HIS A 87 0.87 -18.16 9.28
CA HIS A 87 0.32 -16.89 8.84
C HIS A 87 1.16 -16.41 7.65
N PRO A 88 0.69 -16.61 6.41
CA PRO A 88 1.25 -15.86 5.30
C PRO A 88 1.06 -14.37 5.59
N TYR A 89 2.13 -13.61 5.39
CA TYR A 89 2.04 -12.14 5.36
C TYR A 89 1.90 -11.74 3.91
N GLU A 90 0.86 -10.95 3.62
CA GLU A 90 0.62 -10.41 2.29
C GLU A 90 1.07 -8.96 2.23
N TYR A 91 1.82 -8.66 1.18
CA TYR A 91 2.27 -7.32 0.88
C TYR A 91 1.87 -6.96 -0.55
N GLY A 92 1.34 -5.77 -0.76
CA GLY A 92 0.83 -5.35 -2.06
C GLY A 92 1.56 -4.15 -2.66
N PHE A 93 1.70 -4.14 -3.98
CA PHE A 93 2.17 -2.99 -4.75
C PHE A 93 1.63 -2.98 -6.18
N LEU A 94 1.85 -1.87 -6.89
CA LEU A 94 1.59 -1.78 -8.31
C LEU A 94 2.86 -2.17 -9.07
N TYR A 95 2.68 -3.09 -9.99
CA TYR A 95 3.63 -3.42 -11.03
C TYR A 95 3.36 -2.54 -12.25
N GLN A 96 4.38 -1.79 -12.65
CA GLN A 96 4.36 -0.99 -13.86
C GLN A 96 5.43 -1.51 -14.82
N PRO A 97 5.06 -2.35 -15.79
CA PRO A 97 5.99 -2.83 -16.80
C PRO A 97 6.33 -1.72 -17.81
N GLY A 98 7.60 -1.64 -18.19
CA GLY A 98 8.04 -0.93 -19.39
C GLY A 98 8.64 0.48 -19.19
N PRO A 99 9.10 1.11 -20.29
CA PRO A 99 9.91 2.34 -20.28
C PRO A 99 9.16 3.61 -19.84
N GLY A 100 7.84 3.55 -19.70
CA GLY A 100 7.01 4.63 -19.12
C GLY A 100 6.74 4.46 -17.62
N ALA A 101 7.15 3.33 -17.03
CA ALA A 101 7.12 3.16 -15.60
C ALA A 101 8.11 4.13 -14.96
N SER A 102 7.81 4.59 -13.76
CA SER A 102 8.68 5.54 -13.06
C SER A 102 9.32 4.92 -11.83
N PRO A 103 10.58 5.28 -11.51
CA PRO A 103 11.23 4.92 -10.24
C PRO A 103 10.39 5.35 -9.06
N ILE A 104 9.60 4.44 -8.50
CA ILE A 104 8.96 4.63 -7.20
C ILE A 104 9.65 3.68 -6.23
N HIS A 105 10.40 4.23 -5.29
CA HIS A 105 10.88 3.49 -4.13
C HIS A 105 9.87 3.62 -3.01
N TYR A 106 9.18 2.54 -2.66
CA TYR A 106 8.23 2.56 -1.58
C TYR A 106 8.21 1.26 -0.79
N PRO A 107 8.05 1.36 0.55
CA PRO A 107 7.80 0.19 1.38
C PRO A 107 6.45 -0.41 1.01
N LEU A 108 6.37 -1.73 0.93
CA LEU A 108 5.10 -2.39 0.65
C LEU A 108 4.08 -2.17 1.77
N ASP A 109 2.81 -2.03 1.40
CA ASP A 109 1.75 -1.99 2.38
C ASP A 109 1.53 -3.38 2.95
N VAL A 110 1.67 -3.47 4.27
CA VAL A 110 1.32 -4.67 4.99
C VAL A 110 -0.19 -4.65 5.16
N ALA A 111 -0.89 -5.30 4.24
CA ALA A 111 -2.19 -5.85 4.60
C ALA A 111 -1.88 -7.07 5.49
N LEU A 112 -1.70 -6.83 6.79
CA LEU A 112 -1.84 -7.92 7.75
C LEU A 112 -3.20 -8.52 7.46
N GLY A 113 -3.35 -9.83 7.34
CA GLY A 113 -4.64 -10.45 7.06
C GLY A 113 -4.48 -11.66 6.15
N LEU A 114 -5.04 -12.78 6.59
CA LEU A 114 -5.33 -13.88 5.68
C LEU A 114 -6.34 -13.36 4.65
N THR A 115 -6.24 -13.81 3.41
CA THR A 115 -7.26 -13.73 2.35
C THR A 115 -8.69 -13.96 2.85
N ASP A 116 -8.80 -14.77 3.91
CA ASP A 116 -10.02 -15.27 4.55
C ASP A 116 -10.62 -14.31 5.60
N ALA A 117 -9.88 -13.29 6.05
CA ALA A 117 -10.29 -12.42 7.15
C ALA A 117 -9.97 -10.94 6.87
N ILE A 118 -11.03 -10.15 6.68
CA ILE A 118 -10.98 -8.68 6.64
C ILE A 118 -10.20 -8.20 7.87
N THR A 119 -9.05 -7.59 7.65
CA THR A 119 -8.23 -7.15 8.77
C THR A 119 -8.79 -5.91 9.43
N TYR A 120 -9.03 -6.08 10.72
CA TYR A 120 -9.23 -5.11 11.80
C TYR A 120 -9.82 -3.74 11.42
N GLN A 121 -11.09 -3.56 11.77
CA GLN A 121 -11.76 -2.26 11.78
C GLN A 121 -11.28 -1.39 12.96
N PRO A 122 -11.32 -0.04 12.82
CA PRO A 122 -11.41 0.73 11.58
C PRO A 122 -10.02 1.00 10.98
N ASN A 123 -9.91 0.89 9.66
CA ASN A 123 -8.70 1.22 8.92
C ASN A 123 -8.74 2.67 8.45
N TYR A 124 -7.69 3.42 8.79
CA TYR A 124 -7.57 4.84 8.48
C TYR A 124 -6.21 5.13 7.85
N GLY A 125 -6.21 5.73 6.67
CA GLY A 125 -5.01 6.27 6.03
C GLY A 125 -5.00 7.78 6.17
N TYR A 126 -3.84 8.35 6.50
CA TYR A 126 -3.62 9.80 6.49
C TYR A 126 -2.30 10.10 5.81
N PHE A 127 -2.40 10.85 4.72
CA PHE A 127 -1.26 11.21 3.89
C PHE A 127 -1.16 12.74 3.90
N PRO A 128 -0.30 13.30 4.78
CA PRO A 128 -0.04 14.73 4.75
C PRO A 128 0.63 15.08 3.43
N LEU A 129 0.07 16.05 2.73
CA LEU A 129 0.63 16.57 1.49
C LEU A 129 1.17 17.96 1.79
N GLY A 130 2.48 18.13 1.59
CA GLY A 130 3.11 19.44 1.69
C GLY A 130 2.65 20.38 0.56
N PRO A 131 3.16 21.62 0.50
CA PRO A 131 2.99 22.45 -0.68
C PRO A 131 3.55 21.72 -1.90
N LEU A 132 2.68 21.34 -2.83
CA LEU A 132 3.05 20.61 -4.03
C LEU A 132 3.43 21.60 -5.15
N PRO A 133 4.44 21.29 -5.98
CA PRO A 133 4.70 22.06 -7.18
C PRO A 133 3.49 22.05 -8.13
N PRO A 134 3.19 23.15 -8.86
CA PRO A 134 1.97 23.26 -9.68
C PRO A 134 1.93 22.29 -10.87
N TRP A 135 3.07 21.72 -11.26
CA TRP A 135 3.17 20.70 -12.31
C TRP A 135 3.01 19.26 -11.77
N LEU A 136 2.91 19.07 -10.45
CA LEU A 136 2.79 17.77 -9.82
C LEU A 136 1.32 17.43 -9.58
N GLY A 137 0.79 16.48 -10.36
CA GLY A 137 -0.50 15.86 -10.05
C GLY A 137 -0.37 14.83 -8.94
N ILE A 138 -1.47 14.53 -8.24
CA ILE A 138 -1.48 13.47 -7.22
C ILE A 138 -2.26 12.27 -7.73
N ARG A 139 -1.67 11.09 -7.57
CA ARG A 139 -2.23 9.80 -7.95
C ARG A 139 -2.27 8.91 -6.72
N LEU A 140 -3.46 8.41 -6.43
CA LEU A 140 -3.70 7.47 -5.36
C LEU A 140 -3.79 6.06 -5.94
N PHE A 141 -3.01 5.14 -5.40
CA PHE A 141 -3.15 3.71 -5.67
C PHE A 141 -3.97 3.04 -4.56
N LEU A 142 -4.91 2.19 -4.96
CA LEU A 142 -5.73 1.37 -4.07
C LEU A 142 -5.81 -0.06 -4.61
N GLY A 143 -5.51 -1.05 -3.78
CA GLY A 143 -5.65 -2.47 -4.08
C GLY A 143 -6.49 -3.19 -3.03
N ASN A 144 -7.38 -4.07 -3.46
CA ASN A 144 -8.12 -4.96 -2.58
C ASN A 144 -7.40 -6.31 -2.48
N VAL A 145 -7.00 -6.70 -1.27
CA VAL A 145 -6.37 -8.00 -1.03
C VAL A 145 -7.39 -9.11 -0.72
N SER A 146 -8.66 -8.75 -0.50
CA SER A 146 -9.69 -9.74 -0.22
C SER A 146 -10.00 -10.55 -1.48
N GLU A 147 -10.06 -11.88 -1.33
CA GLU A 147 -10.49 -12.80 -2.39
C GLU A 147 -12.02 -12.92 -2.47
N HIS A 148 -12.75 -12.38 -1.50
CA HIS A 148 -14.16 -12.74 -1.28
C HIS A 148 -15.12 -11.56 -1.29
N ALA A 149 -14.63 -10.36 -0.94
CA ALA A 149 -15.48 -9.20 -0.76
C ALA A 149 -15.02 -8.02 -1.60
N VAL A 150 -16.00 -7.28 -2.11
CA VAL A 150 -15.78 -5.91 -2.57
C VAL A 150 -15.45 -5.05 -1.34
N ILE A 151 -14.46 -4.18 -1.46
CA ILE A 151 -14.19 -3.14 -0.45
C ILE A 151 -14.48 -1.76 -1.04
N GLU A 152 -14.97 -0.86 -0.19
CA GLU A 152 -15.43 0.47 -0.62
C GLU A 152 -14.81 1.56 0.26
N PRO A 153 -13.49 1.79 0.18
CA PRO A 153 -12.87 2.91 0.89
C PRO A 153 -13.44 4.26 0.43
N GLU A 154 -13.84 5.08 1.39
CA GLU A 154 -14.05 6.52 1.20
C GLU A 154 -12.69 7.21 1.16
N VAL A 155 -12.48 8.00 0.10
CA VAL A 155 -11.33 8.87 -0.09
C VAL A 155 -11.78 10.31 0.17
N ARG A 156 -11.14 10.98 1.13
CA ARG A 156 -11.35 12.40 1.44
C ARG A 156 -10.13 13.19 1.01
N VAL A 157 -10.33 14.12 0.10
CA VAL A 157 -9.32 15.02 -0.43
C VAL A 157 -9.53 16.38 0.22
N VAL A 158 -8.55 16.86 0.99
CA VAL A 158 -8.68 18.12 1.74
C VAL A 158 -7.73 19.18 1.18
N THR A 159 -8.31 20.33 0.83
CA THR A 159 -7.60 21.54 0.39
C THR A 159 -7.68 22.63 1.48
N THR A 160 -7.23 23.86 1.19
CA THR A 160 -7.44 24.96 2.13
C THR A 160 -8.88 25.46 2.17
N LYS A 161 -9.66 25.26 1.11
CA LYS A 161 -11.01 25.80 0.96
C LYS A 161 -12.11 24.76 1.14
N GLU A 162 -11.84 23.48 0.84
CA GLU A 162 -12.90 22.47 0.84
C GLU A 162 -12.42 21.04 1.15
N VAL A 163 -13.41 20.17 1.36
CA VAL A 163 -13.24 18.72 1.49
C VAL A 163 -14.06 18.05 0.41
N ARG A 164 -13.40 17.40 -0.54
CA ARG A 164 -14.05 16.54 -1.55
C ARG A 164 -14.04 15.10 -1.06
N ARG A 165 -15.12 14.37 -1.33
CA ARG A 165 -15.27 12.96 -0.92
C ARG A 165 -15.77 12.13 -2.07
N PHE A 166 -15.26 10.92 -2.20
CA PHE A 166 -15.76 9.92 -3.12
C PHE A 166 -15.44 8.52 -2.60
N VAL A 167 -16.22 7.53 -3.03
CA VAL A 167 -16.03 6.13 -2.68
C VAL A 167 -15.43 5.41 -3.88
N VAL A 168 -14.43 4.56 -3.63
CA VAL A 168 -13.83 3.71 -4.67
C VAL A 168 -14.27 2.27 -4.44
N SER A 169 -15.04 1.72 -5.37
CA SER A 169 -15.42 0.30 -5.32
C SER A 169 -14.28 -0.56 -5.89
N LEU A 170 -13.77 -1.48 -5.08
CA LEU A 170 -12.69 -2.40 -5.42
C LEU A 170 -13.20 -3.83 -5.30
N PRO A 171 -13.52 -4.50 -6.42
CA PRO A 171 -13.83 -5.93 -6.44
C PRO A 171 -12.71 -6.78 -5.80
N PRO A 172 -12.99 -8.05 -5.47
CA PRO A 172 -11.96 -8.96 -4.98
C PRO A 172 -10.70 -8.94 -5.85
N LEU A 173 -9.53 -8.83 -5.21
CA LEU A 173 -8.20 -8.82 -5.84
C LEU A 173 -7.96 -7.71 -6.88
N ALA A 174 -8.88 -6.75 -7.01
CA ALA A 174 -8.80 -5.67 -7.99
C ALA A 174 -8.01 -4.47 -7.46
N HIS A 175 -7.47 -3.66 -8.37
CA HIS A 175 -6.84 -2.39 -8.05
C HIS A 175 -7.40 -1.23 -8.87
N ARG A 176 -7.24 -0.03 -8.33
CA ARG A 176 -7.56 1.22 -9.00
C ARG A 176 -6.44 2.23 -8.80
N VAL A 177 -6.19 2.96 -9.88
CA VAL A 177 -5.37 4.15 -9.90
C VAL A 177 -6.32 5.33 -10.03
N VAL A 178 -6.32 6.21 -9.04
CA VAL A 178 -7.20 7.38 -8.99
C VAL A 178 -6.33 8.63 -9.13
N ASP A 179 -6.48 9.33 -10.25
CA ASP A 179 -5.94 10.68 -10.38
C ASP A 179 -6.79 11.63 -9.54
N LEU A 180 -6.19 12.23 -8.51
CA LEU A 180 -6.90 13.18 -7.67
C LEU A 180 -7.15 14.46 -8.47
N PRO A 181 -8.35 15.04 -8.39
CA PRO A 181 -8.70 16.19 -9.18
C PRO A 181 -7.80 17.37 -8.81
N ASP A 182 -7.30 18.06 -9.83
CA ASP A 182 -6.70 19.38 -9.66
C ASP A 182 -7.73 20.34 -9.08
N ASP A 183 -7.28 21.26 -8.25
CA ASP A 183 -8.11 22.42 -7.95
C ASP A 183 -7.97 23.47 -9.06
N PRO A 184 -9.04 23.75 -9.83
CA PRO A 184 -9.01 24.79 -10.86
C PRO A 184 -8.75 26.20 -10.32
N GLY A 185 -8.85 26.40 -9.00
CA GLY A 185 -8.58 27.65 -8.29
C GLY A 185 -7.19 27.75 -7.67
N ASN A 186 -6.25 26.87 -8.03
CA ASN A 186 -4.89 26.82 -7.50
C ASN A 186 -4.84 26.65 -5.96
N ASP A 187 -5.83 25.94 -5.41
CA ASP A 187 -5.88 25.60 -3.99
C ASP A 187 -5.10 24.30 -3.75
N PRO A 188 -3.96 24.35 -3.05
CA PRO A 188 -3.13 23.18 -2.88
C PRO A 188 -3.80 22.13 -2.01
N LEU A 189 -3.67 20.87 -2.42
CA LEU A 189 -3.96 19.72 -1.59
C LEU A 189 -3.12 19.78 -0.31
N ARG A 190 -3.77 19.62 0.85
CA ARG A 190 -3.11 19.61 2.16
C ARG A 190 -2.92 18.22 2.71
N TYR A 191 -3.92 17.36 2.55
CA TYR A 191 -3.82 15.96 2.93
C TYR A 191 -4.92 15.13 2.28
N LEU A 192 -4.68 13.83 2.25
CA LEU A 192 -5.65 12.81 1.85
C LEU A 192 -5.97 11.94 3.06
N THR A 193 -7.22 11.54 3.21
CA THR A 193 -7.58 10.45 4.12
C THR A 193 -8.31 9.33 3.38
N ILE A 194 -8.10 8.10 3.84
CA ILE A 194 -8.73 6.90 3.31
C ILE A 194 -9.38 6.17 4.47
N ARG A 195 -10.67 5.86 4.38
CA ARG A 195 -11.41 5.19 5.45
C ARG A 195 -12.30 4.11 4.86
N GLY A 196 -12.30 2.94 5.47
CA GLY A 196 -13.21 1.86 5.08
C GLY A 196 -13.29 0.77 6.14
N ASP A 197 -14.21 -0.16 5.90
CA ASP A 197 -14.41 -1.33 6.75
C ASP A 197 -13.30 -2.40 6.56
N ALA A 198 -12.50 -2.26 5.51
CA ALA A 198 -11.36 -3.10 5.19
C ALA A 198 -10.16 -2.22 4.80
N LYS A 199 -8.94 -2.72 5.02
CA LYS A 199 -7.69 -2.06 4.65
C LYS A 199 -7.39 -2.32 3.16
N PRO A 200 -7.44 -1.30 2.27
CA PRO A 200 -6.82 -1.45 0.96
C PRO A 200 -5.29 -1.40 1.09
N VAL A 201 -4.58 -2.05 0.19
CA VAL A 201 -3.19 -1.69 -0.11
C VAL A 201 -3.22 -0.29 -0.70
N CYS A 202 -2.54 0.68 -0.09
CA CYS A 202 -2.60 2.05 -0.59
C CYS A 202 -1.30 2.83 -0.47
N TYR A 203 -1.03 3.68 -1.46
CA TYR A 203 0.05 4.64 -1.41
C TYR A 203 -0.24 5.83 -2.32
N VAL A 204 0.45 6.94 -2.07
CA VAL A 204 0.29 8.18 -2.82
C VAL A 204 1.55 8.46 -3.62
N ALA A 205 1.37 8.72 -4.90
CA ALA A 205 2.42 9.11 -5.83
C ALA A 205 2.14 10.49 -6.44
N GLY A 206 3.19 11.25 -6.70
CA GLY A 206 3.15 12.47 -7.48
C GLY A 206 3.43 12.16 -8.94
N LEU A 207 2.60 12.62 -9.86
CA LEU A 207 2.80 12.54 -11.30
C LEU A 207 3.34 13.88 -11.81
N ASP A 208 4.59 13.91 -12.24
CA ASP A 208 5.12 15.07 -12.95
C ASP A 208 4.46 15.15 -14.33
N ARG A 209 3.57 16.13 -14.52
CA ARG A 209 2.82 16.30 -15.77
C ARG A 209 3.67 16.67 -16.97
N ARG A 210 4.90 17.14 -16.74
CA ARG A 210 5.80 17.56 -17.81
C ARG A 210 6.52 16.36 -18.42
N THR A 211 6.79 15.34 -17.62
CA THR A 211 7.59 14.17 -18.03
C THR A 211 6.81 12.86 -17.98
N GLY A 212 5.63 12.84 -17.35
CA GLY A 212 4.87 11.63 -17.05
C GLY A 212 5.45 10.81 -15.89
N THR A 213 6.49 11.32 -15.20
CA THR A 213 7.21 10.56 -14.18
C THR A 213 6.44 10.52 -12.87
N LEU A 214 6.23 9.33 -12.32
CA LEU A 214 5.72 9.12 -10.96
C LEU A 214 6.86 9.17 -9.94
N THR A 215 6.61 9.88 -8.84
CA THR A 215 7.47 10.00 -7.67
C THR A 215 6.70 9.48 -6.48
N PHE A 216 7.33 8.63 -5.66
CA PHE A 216 6.75 8.25 -4.39
C PHE A 216 6.60 9.46 -3.47
N LEU A 217 5.43 9.67 -2.87
CA LEU A 217 5.24 10.74 -1.90
C LEU A 217 5.10 10.20 -0.49
N GLU A 218 4.19 9.25 -0.27
CA GLU A 218 3.90 8.76 1.08
C GLU A 218 3.24 7.36 1.04
N HIS A 219 3.56 6.58 2.07
CA HIS A 219 2.96 5.30 2.40
C HIS A 219 2.76 5.26 3.91
N LEU A 220 1.57 5.66 4.36
CA LEU A 220 1.25 5.65 5.77
C LEU A 220 -0.24 5.35 6.00
N MET A 221 -0.54 4.10 6.33
CA MET A 221 -1.78 3.77 7.02
C MET A 221 -1.52 3.70 8.52
N GLN A 222 -1.95 4.75 9.22
CA GLN A 222 -1.90 4.78 10.67
C GLN A 222 -3.13 4.04 11.23
N THR A 223 -2.97 3.14 12.18
CA THR A 223 -4.09 2.66 13.02
C THR A 223 -4.62 3.75 13.97
N PHE A 224 -4.24 5.00 13.73
CA PHE A 224 -4.49 6.15 14.58
C PHE A 224 -5.32 7.17 13.82
N LYS A 225 -6.34 7.71 14.49
CA LYS A 225 -7.23 8.73 13.95
C LYS A 225 -6.69 10.11 14.38
N PRO A 226 -6.10 10.93 13.48
CA PRO A 226 -5.92 12.34 13.72
C PRO A 226 -7.30 12.98 13.97
N SER A 227 -7.32 14.04 14.77
CA SER A 227 -8.51 14.87 14.94
C SER A 227 -9.07 15.27 13.56
N GLU A 228 -10.33 14.91 13.27
CA GLU A 228 -10.99 15.19 11.98
C GLU A 228 -11.10 16.70 11.68
N GLU A 229 -10.93 17.53 12.71
CA GLU A 229 -11.07 18.99 12.63
C GLU A 229 -9.72 19.70 12.44
N THR A 230 -8.61 19.14 12.91
CA THR A 230 -7.32 19.87 12.98
C THR A 230 -6.17 19.23 12.20
N GLY A 231 -6.25 17.94 11.82
CA GLY A 231 -5.11 17.23 11.21
C GLY A 231 -3.93 17.02 12.17
N GLU A 232 -4.12 17.31 13.46
CA GLU A 232 -3.16 17.02 14.52
C GLU A 232 -3.38 15.59 15.04
N LEU A 233 -2.34 15.00 15.62
CA LEU A 233 -2.41 13.71 16.30
C LEU A 233 -3.56 13.75 17.33
N GLY A 234 -4.61 12.95 17.11
CA GLY A 234 -5.67 12.73 18.09
C GLY A 234 -5.16 11.98 19.32
N GLU A 235 -6.02 11.57 20.24
CA GLU A 235 -5.63 10.64 21.31
C GLU A 235 -5.81 9.18 20.86
N PRO A 236 -5.00 8.23 21.38
CA PRO A 236 -5.17 6.81 21.07
C PRO A 236 -6.60 6.34 21.40
N ALA A 237 -7.22 5.67 20.43
CA ALA A 237 -8.50 5.00 20.62
C ALA A 237 -8.32 3.86 21.63
N GLY A 238 -8.51 4.15 22.92
CA GLY A 238 -8.31 3.16 23.97
C GLY A 238 -8.33 3.59 25.44
N ALA A 239 -8.64 4.85 25.78
CA ALA A 239 -8.82 5.25 27.19
C ALA A 239 -10.31 5.45 27.55
N GLY A 240 -11.15 4.49 27.17
CA GLY A 240 -12.52 4.40 27.66
C GLY A 240 -12.55 3.77 29.05
N SER A 241 -12.63 4.62 30.08
CA SER A 241 -13.18 4.39 31.43
C SER A 241 -13.57 2.95 31.82
N GLY A 242 -12.88 2.38 32.80
CA GLY A 242 -13.45 1.27 33.59
C GLY A 242 -12.46 0.32 34.23
N ALA A 243 -11.83 0.71 35.34
CA ALA A 243 -11.46 -0.25 36.38
C ALA A 243 -11.75 0.39 37.76
N PRO A 244 -12.68 -0.14 38.57
CA PRO A 244 -12.81 0.26 39.96
C PRO A 244 -11.58 -0.23 40.73
N GLY A 245 -11.25 0.51 41.79
CA GLY A 245 -9.93 0.50 42.42
C GLY A 245 -9.41 -0.86 42.92
N CYS A 246 -8.09 -0.98 42.90
CA CYS A 246 -7.36 -1.81 43.85
C CYS A 246 -6.65 -0.85 44.81
N VAL A 247 -7.16 -0.80 46.04
CA VAL A 247 -6.42 -0.31 47.20
C VAL A 247 -5.33 -1.34 47.52
N MET A 248 -4.20 -0.83 48.02
CA MET A 248 -2.99 -1.56 48.45
C MET A 248 -3.24 -2.88 49.16
#